data_AF-A0A661STK2-F1
#
_entry.id   AF-A0A661STK2-F1
#
_cell.length_a   1.000
_cell.length_b   1.000
_cell.length_c   1.000
_cell.angle_alpha   90.00
_cell.angle_beta   90.00
_cell.angle_gamma   90.00
#
_symmetry.space_group_name_H-M   'P 1'
#
loop_
_entity.id
_entity.type
_entity.pdbx_description
1 polymer ?
#
loop_
_entity_poly.entity_id
_entity_poly.type
_entity_poly.pdbx_seq_one_letter_code
_entity_poly.pdbx_strand_id
1 'polypeptide(L)'
;MILQTYRPYGPLIFGSEIKALLAYPDCPRAFDWEAALSFNMPNLTVDNALPSFFKDIHHLPGGVLLIAGPDNGQIREERYWNLELPSDDDFAADERTETEIIQGYGELLADAVELRLMADVEIGLFLSGGIDSVAVATFGRGLRSTLRNLRQSSEVS
;
A
#
# COMPACT_ATOMS: atom_id res chain seq x y z
N MET A 1 -1.47 4.25 1.78
CA MET A 1 -2.13 5.39 1.11
C MET A 1 -1.59 5.43 -0.31
N ILE A 2 -2.44 5.40 -1.34
CA ILE A 2 -2.02 5.58 -2.73
C ILE A 2 -2.05 7.08 -3.00
N LEU A 3 -0.99 7.64 -3.58
CA LEU A 3 -0.98 9.03 -4.02
C LEU A 3 -1.05 9.06 -5.55
N GLN A 4 -1.94 9.88 -6.10
CA GLN A 4 -2.15 10.03 -7.53
C GLN A 4 -1.79 11.44 -7.95
N THR A 5 -1.26 11.60 -9.16
CA THR A 5 -0.83 12.89 -9.71
C THR A 5 -1.34 13.09 -11.13
N TYR A 6 -1.67 14.34 -11.47
CA TYR A 6 -2.04 14.79 -12.82
C TYR A 6 -1.24 16.04 -13.19
N ARG A 7 -0.57 16.00 -14.35
CA ARG A 7 0.15 17.17 -14.90
C ARG A 7 0.54 17.03 -16.39
N PRO A 8 -0.35 17.34 -17.34
CA PRO A 8 0.00 17.43 -18.75
C PRO A 8 0.63 18.80 -19.10
N TYR A 9 -0.02 19.92 -18.75
CA TYR A 9 0.51 21.27 -19.01
C TYR A 9 -0.04 22.25 -17.96
N GLY A 10 0.68 22.46 -16.84
CA GLY A 10 0.21 23.35 -15.78
C GLY A 10 0.67 22.97 -14.36
N PRO A 11 -0.11 23.33 -13.32
CA PRO A 11 0.22 22.99 -11.94
C PRO A 11 0.21 21.48 -11.73
N LEU A 12 1.03 21.02 -10.78
CA LEU A 12 0.97 19.63 -10.31
C LEU A 12 -0.27 19.48 -9.41
N ILE A 13 -1.21 18.63 -9.82
CA ILE A 13 -2.36 18.26 -9.00
C ILE A 13 -2.07 16.89 -8.40
N PHE A 14 -2.33 16.73 -7.10
CA PHE A 14 -2.14 15.46 -6.41
C PHE A 14 -3.23 15.21 -5.36
N GLY A 15 -3.46 13.94 -5.05
CA GLY A 15 -4.47 13.54 -4.07
C GLY A 15 -4.45 12.03 -3.80
N SER A 16 -4.97 11.63 -2.65
CA SER A 16 -5.04 10.21 -2.27
C SER A 16 -6.14 9.43 -2.98
N GLU A 17 -7.07 10.15 -3.62
CA GLU A 17 -8.20 9.59 -4.34
C GLU A 17 -8.38 10.32 -5.67
N ILE A 18 -8.73 9.56 -6.71
CA ILE A 18 -8.89 10.09 -8.06
C ILE A 18 -9.93 11.22 -8.15
N LYS A 19 -10.99 11.14 -7.35
CA LYS A 19 -12.06 12.16 -7.31
C LYS A 19 -11.54 13.56 -6.96
N ALA A 20 -10.45 13.65 -6.20
CA ALA A 20 -9.80 14.92 -5.89
C ALA A 20 -9.15 15.53 -7.13
N LEU A 21 -8.52 14.71 -7.98
CA LEU A 21 -7.91 15.14 -9.24
C LEU A 21 -9.00 15.52 -10.25
N LEU A 22 -10.05 14.70 -10.39
CA LEU A 22 -11.16 14.94 -11.30
C LEU A 22 -11.99 16.19 -10.94
N ALA A 23 -11.79 16.78 -9.76
CA ALA A 23 -12.38 18.08 -9.41
C ALA A 23 -11.67 19.25 -10.09
N TYR A 24 -10.40 19.07 -10.52
CA TYR A 24 -9.66 20.09 -11.27
C TYR A 24 -10.23 20.22 -12.70
N PRO A 25 -10.58 21.44 -13.16
CA PRO A 25 -11.27 21.64 -14.43
C PRO A 25 -10.60 21.01 -15.65
N ASP A 26 -9.27 21.08 -15.73
CA ASP A 26 -8.52 20.58 -16.89
C ASP A 26 -8.20 19.08 -16.79
N CYS A 27 -8.39 18.46 -15.63
CA CYS A 27 -8.14 17.03 -15.46
C CYS A 27 -9.16 16.22 -16.29
N PRO A 28 -8.70 15.40 -17.24
CA PRO A 28 -9.61 14.67 -18.13
C PRO A 28 -10.34 13.59 -17.34
N ARG A 29 -11.66 13.55 -17.50
CA ARG A 29 -12.51 12.46 -17.00
C ARG A 29 -12.59 11.34 -18.03
N ALA A 30 -11.42 10.91 -18.51
CA ALA A 30 -11.30 9.97 -19.62
C ALA A 30 -10.63 8.68 -19.16
N PHE A 31 -11.33 7.57 -19.34
CA PHE A 31 -10.79 6.25 -19.10
C PHE A 31 -9.81 5.87 -20.22
N ASP A 32 -8.68 5.28 -19.84
CA ASP A 32 -7.67 4.78 -20.76
C ASP A 32 -7.93 3.31 -21.11
N TRP A 33 -8.79 3.11 -22.10
CA TRP A 33 -9.13 1.76 -22.60
C TRP A 33 -7.93 1.00 -23.13
N GLU A 34 -6.98 1.70 -23.75
CA GLU A 34 -5.78 1.06 -24.28
C GLU A 34 -4.90 0.55 -23.15
N ALA A 35 -4.64 1.39 -22.14
CA ALA A 35 -3.92 0.97 -20.94
C ALA A 35 -4.65 -0.17 -20.21
N ALA A 36 -5.98 -0.11 -20.11
CA ALA A 36 -6.76 -1.15 -19.43
C ALA A 36 -6.75 -2.49 -20.17
N LEU A 37 -6.89 -2.49 -21.49
CA LEU A 37 -6.94 -3.72 -22.29
C LEU A 37 -5.55 -4.32 -22.58
N SER A 38 -4.50 -3.49 -22.57
CA SER A 38 -3.12 -3.94 -22.73
C SER A 38 -2.43 -4.32 -21.42
N PHE A 39 -3.04 -4.00 -20.27
CA PHE A 39 -2.45 -4.29 -18.96
C PHE A 39 -2.39 -5.80 -18.71
N ASN A 40 -1.18 -6.29 -18.46
CA ASN A 40 -0.92 -7.70 -18.16
C ASN A 40 -0.65 -7.89 -16.65
N MET A 41 -1.63 -8.46 -15.95
CA MET A 41 -1.59 -8.74 -14.50
C MET A 41 -0.35 -9.48 -13.94
N PRO A 42 0.33 -10.40 -14.65
CA PRO A 42 1.48 -11.14 -14.12
C PRO A 42 2.68 -10.27 -13.71
N ASN A 43 2.74 -9.00 -14.17
CA ASN A 43 3.87 -8.11 -13.94
C ASN A 43 3.66 -7.13 -12.77
N LEU A 44 2.64 -7.35 -11.93
CA LEU A 44 2.39 -6.51 -10.76
C LEU A 44 3.52 -6.68 -9.73
N THR A 45 4.24 -5.60 -9.47
CA THR A 45 5.27 -5.53 -8.42
C THR A 45 5.02 -4.30 -7.55
N VAL A 46 5.77 -4.17 -6.46
CA VAL A 46 5.75 -2.94 -5.63
C VAL A 46 6.09 -1.70 -6.48
N ASP A 47 6.95 -1.87 -7.48
CA ASP A 47 7.37 -0.81 -8.40
C ASP A 47 6.49 -0.66 -9.63
N ASN A 48 5.76 -1.71 -10.00
CA ASN A 48 4.83 -1.74 -11.13
C ASN A 48 3.42 -1.96 -10.61
N ALA A 49 2.89 -0.95 -9.93
CA ALA A 49 1.52 -0.94 -9.43
C ALA A 49 0.51 -0.95 -10.59
N LEU A 50 -0.73 -1.34 -10.30
CA LEU A 50 -1.86 -1.16 -11.22
C LEU A 50 -1.86 0.30 -11.70
N PRO A 51 -1.93 0.59 -13.02
CA PRO A 51 -2.05 1.96 -13.49
C PRO A 51 -3.40 2.54 -13.04
N SER A 52 -3.55 3.85 -13.09
CA SER A 52 -4.81 4.51 -12.73
C SER A 52 -5.96 4.09 -13.66
N PHE A 53 -5.64 3.68 -14.90
CA PHE A 53 -6.57 3.50 -16.02
C PHE A 53 -7.31 4.78 -16.43
N PHE A 54 -6.81 5.96 -16.04
CA PHE A 54 -7.30 7.25 -16.52
C PHE A 54 -6.19 7.98 -17.25
N LYS A 55 -6.57 8.69 -18.32
CA LYS A 55 -5.62 9.47 -19.12
C LYS A 55 -4.90 10.51 -18.26
N ASP A 56 -3.58 10.59 -18.39
CA ASP A 56 -2.69 11.56 -17.72
C ASP A 56 -2.68 11.52 -16.18
N ILE A 57 -3.28 10.50 -15.56
CA ILE A 57 -3.26 10.29 -14.12
C ILE A 57 -2.31 9.14 -13.79
N HIS A 58 -1.35 9.38 -12.91
CA HIS A 58 -0.32 8.42 -12.54
C HIS A 58 -0.31 8.17 -11.03
N HIS A 59 -0.02 6.94 -10.62
CA HIS A 59 0.27 6.64 -9.22
C HIS A 59 1.72 7.02 -8.92
N LEU A 60 1.95 7.72 -7.81
CA LEU A 60 3.28 7.85 -7.26
C LEU A 60 3.66 6.51 -6.60
N PRO A 61 4.76 5.86 -6.98
CA PRO A 61 5.18 4.60 -6.37
C PRO A 61 5.44 4.74 -4.87
N GLY A 62 5.26 3.65 -4.12
CA GLY A 62 5.63 3.60 -2.71
C GLY A 62 7.15 3.75 -2.54
N GLY A 63 7.59 4.39 -1.45
CA GLY A 63 9.02 4.60 -1.21
C GLY A 63 9.67 5.67 -2.09
N VAL A 64 8.86 6.48 -2.79
CA VAL A 64 9.32 7.58 -3.66
C VAL A 64 8.81 8.93 -3.16
N LEU A 65 9.69 9.93 -3.18
CA LEU A 65 9.39 11.35 -2.98
C LEU A 65 9.28 12.02 -4.34
N LEU A 66 8.18 12.75 -4.56
CA LEU A 66 8.05 13.65 -5.70
C LEU A 66 8.36 15.08 -5.24
N ILE A 67 9.35 15.71 -5.87
CA ILE A 67 9.85 17.03 -5.52
C ILE A 67 9.58 17.97 -6.68
N ALA A 68 8.69 18.93 -6.49
CA ALA A 68 8.33 19.96 -7.46
C ALA A 68 9.03 21.28 -7.14
N GLY A 69 9.90 21.75 -8.04
CA GLY A 69 10.62 23.02 -7.91
C GLY A 69 9.77 24.24 -8.29
N PRO A 70 9.97 25.40 -7.64
CA PRO A 70 9.14 26.60 -7.83
C PRO A 70 9.32 27.30 -9.19
N ASP A 71 10.51 27.20 -9.81
CA ASP A 71 10.90 28.19 -10.83
C ASP A 71 10.80 27.71 -12.28
N ASN A 72 10.50 26.43 -12.51
CA ASN A 72 10.53 25.83 -13.84
C ASN A 72 9.62 24.61 -14.01
N GLY A 73 8.83 24.28 -12.96
CA GLY A 73 8.00 23.08 -12.98
C GLY A 73 8.80 21.78 -13.18
N GLN A 74 10.10 21.79 -12.81
CA GLN A 74 10.89 20.58 -12.74
C GLN A 74 10.34 19.71 -11.62
N ILE A 75 10.01 18.48 -11.99
CA ILE A 75 9.63 17.42 -11.06
C ILE A 75 10.78 16.43 -11.08
N ARG A 76 11.28 16.07 -9.91
CA ARG A 76 12.19 14.94 -9.73
C ARG A 76 11.59 13.96 -8.75
N GLU A 77 11.83 12.68 -9.01
CA GLU A 77 11.47 11.61 -8.12
C GLU A 77 12.73 11.08 -7.43
N GLU A 78 12.66 10.92 -6.12
CA GLU A 78 13.73 10.32 -5.32
C GLU A 78 13.21 9.12 -4.55
N ARG A 79 13.78 7.95 -4.83
CA ARG A 79 13.49 6.75 -4.06
C ARG A 79 14.23 6.80 -2.73
N TYR A 80 13.48 6.82 -1.64
CA TYR A 80 14.01 6.79 -0.28
C TYR A 80 13.90 5.40 0.36
N TRP A 81 13.11 4.50 -0.23
CA TRP A 81 12.95 3.13 0.27
C TRP A 81 12.67 2.17 -0.89
N ASN A 82 13.22 0.96 -0.79
CA ASN A 82 12.92 -0.15 -1.67
C ASN A 82 12.89 -1.46 -0.88
N LEU A 83 12.09 -2.42 -1.33
CA LEU A 83 12.17 -3.78 -0.81
C LEU A 83 13.25 -4.54 -1.55
N GLU A 84 14.38 -4.79 -0.89
CA GLU A 84 15.43 -5.68 -1.40
C GLU A 84 15.10 -7.10 -0.97
N LEU A 85 14.84 -7.98 -1.95
CA LEU A 85 14.63 -9.40 -1.67
C LEU A 85 15.99 -10.07 -1.45
N PRO A 86 16.15 -10.88 -0.40
CA PRO A 86 17.40 -11.61 -0.16
C PRO A 86 17.75 -12.50 -1.36
N SER A 87 19.02 -12.54 -1.70
CA SER A 87 19.56 -13.44 -2.71
C SER A 87 19.74 -14.86 -2.15
N ASP A 88 19.96 -15.85 -3.04
CA ASP A 88 20.28 -17.22 -2.62
C ASP A 88 21.54 -17.27 -1.74
N ASP A 89 22.51 -16.39 -1.98
CA ASP A 89 23.72 -16.26 -1.17
C ASP A 89 23.41 -15.70 0.22
N ASP A 90 22.48 -14.75 0.34
CA ASP A 90 22.04 -14.22 1.64
C ASP A 90 21.33 -15.30 2.47
N PHE A 91 20.52 -16.16 1.82
CA PHE A 91 19.90 -17.30 2.49
C PHE A 91 20.93 -18.36 2.90
N ALA A 92 21.94 -18.61 2.07
CA ALA A 92 23.00 -19.57 2.38
C ALA A 92 23.93 -19.09 3.51
N ALA A 93 24.08 -17.77 3.67
CA ALA A 93 24.86 -17.14 4.72
C ALA A 93 24.09 -16.96 6.04
N ASP A 94 22.80 -17.30 6.09
CA ASP A 94 21.98 -17.16 7.30
C ASP A 94 22.32 -18.26 8.32
N GLU A 95 22.94 -17.86 9.43
CA GLU A 95 23.36 -18.76 10.50
C GLU A 95 22.26 -18.98 11.57
N ARG A 96 21.10 -18.33 11.44
CA ARG A 96 20.01 -18.45 12.41
C ARG A 96 19.42 -19.85 12.41
N THR A 97 19.16 -20.36 13.61
CA THR A 97 18.40 -21.59 13.80
C THR A 97 16.93 -21.39 13.44
N GLU A 98 16.24 -22.49 13.13
CA GLU A 98 14.79 -22.48 12.91
C GLU A 98 14.03 -21.81 14.07
N THR A 99 14.44 -22.09 15.32
CA THR A 99 13.85 -21.48 16.52
C THR A 99 14.01 -19.96 16.54
N GLU A 100 15.20 -19.45 16.20
CA GLU A 100 15.47 -18.01 16.17
C GLU A 100 14.67 -17.31 15.06
N ILE A 101 14.52 -17.96 13.90
CA ILE A 101 13.69 -17.46 12.79
C ILE A 101 12.22 -17.38 13.22
N ILE A 102 11.68 -18.45 13.82
CA ILE A 102 10.29 -18.50 14.29
C ILE A 102 10.05 -17.41 15.34
N GLN A 103 10.96 -17.29 16.31
CA GLN A 103 10.83 -16.29 17.37
C GLN A 103 10.91 -14.86 16.80
N GLY A 104 11.92 -14.57 15.97
CA GLY A 104 12.10 -13.25 15.36
C GLY A 104 10.93 -12.85 14.47
N TYR A 105 10.36 -13.79 13.70
CA TYR A 105 9.14 -13.54 12.94
C TYR A 105 7.96 -13.19 13.87
N GLY A 106 7.77 -13.94 14.96
CA GLY A 106 6.72 -13.69 15.93
C GLY A 106 6.83 -12.31 16.58
N GLU A 107 8.05 -11.89 16.94
CA GLU A 107 8.32 -10.56 17.51
C GLU A 107 8.04 -9.43 16.51
N LEU A 108 8.52 -9.56 15.28
CA LEU A 108 8.26 -8.58 14.21
C LEU A 108 6.77 -8.48 13.85
N LEU A 109 6.07 -9.61 13.82
CA LEU A 109 4.63 -9.64 13.57
C LEU A 109 3.85 -8.99 14.73
N ALA A 110 4.24 -9.28 15.97
CA ALA A 110 3.64 -8.65 17.15
C ALA A 110 3.80 -7.12 17.12
N ASP A 111 5.02 -6.64 16.88
CA ASP A 111 5.33 -5.20 16.77
C ASP A 111 4.55 -4.54 15.62
N ALA A 112 4.54 -5.17 14.44
CA ALA A 112 3.79 -4.66 13.29
C ALA A 112 2.29 -4.53 13.55
N VAL A 113 1.71 -5.47 14.31
CA VAL A 113 0.32 -5.43 14.76
C VAL A 113 0.13 -4.32 15.80
N GLU A 114 1.00 -4.23 16.80
CA GLU A 114 0.93 -3.19 17.85
C GLU A 114 0.90 -1.78 17.27
N LEU A 115 1.80 -1.48 16.33
CA LEU A 115 1.87 -0.18 15.63
C LEU A 115 0.56 0.18 14.92
N ARG A 116 -0.20 -0.83 14.47
CA ARG A 116 -1.50 -0.65 13.77
C ARG A 116 -2.69 -0.66 14.72
N LEU A 117 -2.49 -1.03 15.99
CA LEU A 117 -3.50 -0.96 17.03
C LEU A 117 -3.47 0.35 17.83
N MET A 118 -2.56 1.27 17.50
CA MET A 118 -2.56 2.64 18.01
C MET A 118 -3.71 3.45 17.39
N ALA A 119 -4.94 3.17 17.81
CA ALA A 119 -6.11 3.96 17.46
C ALA A 119 -6.79 4.51 18.72
N ASP A 120 -7.24 5.75 18.65
CA ASP A 120 -8.07 6.40 19.67
C ASP A 120 -9.54 5.95 19.63
N VAL A 121 -9.85 5.01 18.73
CA VAL A 121 -11.19 4.46 18.49
C VAL A 121 -11.18 2.95 18.61
N GLU A 122 -12.36 2.35 18.77
CA GLU A 122 -12.52 0.89 18.74
C GLU A 122 -12.02 0.33 17.40
N ILE A 123 -11.34 -0.82 17.48
CA ILE A 123 -10.75 -1.49 16.32
C ILE A 123 -11.59 -2.70 15.95
N GLY A 124 -12.03 -2.71 14.69
CA GLY A 124 -12.68 -3.85 14.06
C GLY A 124 -11.66 -4.77 13.39
N LEU A 125 -11.85 -6.08 13.50
CA LEU A 125 -11.06 -7.09 12.81
C LEU A 125 -11.95 -7.86 11.83
N PHE A 126 -11.51 -7.97 10.57
CA PHE A 126 -12.11 -8.85 9.58
C PHE A 126 -11.49 -10.25 9.69
N LEU A 127 -12.32 -11.24 9.99
CA LEU A 127 -11.88 -12.64 10.16
C LEU A 127 -12.41 -13.50 9.02
N SER A 128 -11.50 -14.12 8.27
CA SER A 128 -11.84 -15.06 7.18
C SER A 128 -11.73 -16.52 7.61
N GLY A 129 -11.13 -16.79 8.78
CA GLY A 129 -10.80 -18.14 9.24
C GLY A 129 -9.46 -18.68 8.71
N GLY A 130 -8.78 -17.92 7.83
CA GLY A 130 -7.43 -18.23 7.37
C GLY A 130 -6.36 -17.89 8.42
N ILE A 131 -5.21 -18.58 8.33
CA ILE A 131 -4.10 -18.47 9.28
C ILE A 131 -3.64 -17.02 9.48
N ASP A 132 -3.58 -16.20 8.41
CA ASP A 132 -3.13 -14.81 8.49
C ASP A 132 -4.06 -13.95 9.34
N SER A 133 -5.38 -14.04 9.09
CA SER A 133 -6.38 -13.27 9.83
C SER A 133 -6.44 -13.69 11.30
N VAL A 134 -6.22 -14.98 11.59
CA VAL A 134 -6.17 -15.52 12.94
C VAL A 134 -4.89 -15.09 13.65
N ALA A 135 -3.75 -15.08 12.97
CA ALA A 135 -2.48 -14.63 13.53
C ALA A 135 -2.58 -13.16 13.96
N VAL A 136 -3.01 -12.27 13.07
CA VAL A 136 -3.21 -10.85 13.38
C VAL A 136 -4.17 -10.66 14.57
N ALA A 137 -5.29 -11.39 14.59
CA ALA A 137 -6.25 -11.32 15.69
C ALA A 137 -5.69 -11.82 17.02
N THR A 138 -4.83 -12.84 16.98
CA THR A 138 -4.21 -13.43 18.17
C THR A 138 -3.20 -12.47 18.79
N PHE A 139 -2.28 -11.92 17.99
CA PHE A 139 -1.33 -10.91 18.45
C PHE A 139 -2.04 -9.65 18.94
N GLY A 140 -3.12 -9.23 18.28
CA GLY A 140 -3.86 -8.04 18.71
C GLY A 140 -4.61 -8.20 20.04
N ARG A 141 -5.12 -9.41 20.35
CA ARG A 141 -5.83 -9.69 21.62
C ARG A 141 -4.94 -9.61 22.85
N GLY A 142 -3.65 -9.91 22.73
CA GLY A 142 -2.70 -9.78 23.82
C GLY A 142 -2.48 -8.32 24.26
N LEU A 143 -2.73 -7.36 23.35
CA LEU A 143 -2.36 -5.96 23.51
C LEU A 143 -3.54 -5.04 23.89
N ARG A 144 -4.79 -5.43 23.62
CA ARG A 144 -6.00 -4.65 23.99
C ARG A 144 -7.17 -5.54 24.43
N SER A 145 -7.78 -5.22 25.57
CA SER A 145 -8.95 -5.91 26.13
C SER A 145 -10.27 -5.66 25.37
N THR A 146 -10.28 -4.82 24.33
CA THR A 146 -11.50 -4.41 23.61
C THR A 146 -11.32 -4.51 22.10
N LEU A 147 -11.25 -5.74 21.58
CA LEU A 147 -11.36 -6.01 20.14
C LEU A 147 -12.73 -6.60 19.83
N ARG A 148 -13.49 -5.96 18.94
CA ARG A 148 -14.78 -6.48 18.45
C ARG A 148 -14.58 -7.22 17.12
N ASN A 149 -15.20 -8.39 17.04
CA ASN A 149 -15.26 -9.19 15.82
C ASN A 149 -16.35 -8.61 14.90
N LEU A 150 -15.96 -8.10 13.73
CA LEU A 150 -16.91 -7.66 12.70
C LEU A 150 -17.15 -8.85 11.76
N ARG A 151 -18.17 -9.66 12.06
CA ARG A 151 -18.69 -10.61 11.08
C ARG A 151 -19.29 -9.82 9.93
N GLN A 152 -18.88 -10.14 8.69
CA GLN A 152 -19.52 -9.59 7.49
C GLN A 152 -21.02 -9.84 7.59
N SER A 153 -21.79 -8.77 7.75
CA SER A 153 -23.23 -8.76 7.60
C SER A 153 -23.53 -8.96 6.12
N SER A 154 -23.64 -10.22 5.70
CA SER A 154 -24.35 -10.57 4.48
C SER A 154 -25.84 -10.38 4.72
N GLU A 155 -26.32 -9.14 4.64
CA GLU A 155 -27.71 -8.85 4.34
C GLU A 155 -27.80 -8.44 2.88
N VAL A 156 -28.16 -9.45 2.09
CA VAL A 156 -28.87 -9.30 0.83
C VAL A 156 -30.20 -8.59 1.12
N SER A 157 -30.46 -7.48 0.44
CA SER A 157 -31.79 -7.04 0.01
C SER A 157 -31.64 -6.15 -1.21
#